data_AF-A0AAN9M727-F1
#
_entry.id   AF-A0AAN9M727-F1
#
_cell.length_a   1.000
_cell.length_b   1.000
_cell.length_c   1.000
_cell.angle_alpha   90.00
_cell.angle_beta   90.00
_cell.angle_gamma   90.00
#
_symmetry.space_group_name_H-M   'P 1'
#
loop_
_entity.id
_entity.type
_entity.pdbx_description
1 polymer ?
#
loop_
_entity_poly.entity_id
_entity_poly.type
_entity_poly.pdbx_seq_one_letter_code
_entity_poly.pdbx_strand_id
1 'polypeptide(L)'
;MTKVYGTGTYDFRRHRVAEYPLATPADSKARDRLTKIAEANWLTSSDAAARVKELDPDLVRKIYETELLVKEGSKPVPLQRVMILEVSQYLENYLWPHFDPLTATFEHVMSIIIMVNEKFRENVAAWTCFHERKDAFKGFLERVLRLKEGRELSIAEKTNYLVFMINAFQSLEDEVVSRTILRLASLKSWHSLSYGRFQMELCLNPGLIKKWKRMIKKEPVKGGGSHLDPSTTVEVMFVRNLIEEFLEILDSQSIANEEVFEASGG
;
A
#
# COMPACT_ATOMS: atom_id res chain seq x y z
N MET A 1 8.71 -36.00 18.93
CA MET A 1 8.85 -35.39 17.59
C MET A 1 7.46 -35.27 16.99
N THR A 2 6.87 -34.08 17.08
CA THR A 2 5.50 -33.84 16.62
C THR A 2 5.54 -33.56 15.12
N LYS A 3 4.96 -34.44 14.31
CA LYS A 3 4.79 -34.23 12.87
C LYS A 3 3.77 -33.12 12.66
N VAL A 4 4.23 -31.98 12.17
CA VAL A 4 3.37 -30.89 11.69
C VAL A 4 2.89 -31.31 10.30
N TYR A 5 1.62 -31.69 10.20
CA TYR A 5 0.94 -31.85 8.92
C TYR A 5 0.49 -30.47 8.46
N GLY A 6 0.99 -30.02 7.31
CA GLY A 6 0.53 -28.77 6.70
C GLY A 6 1.64 -27.93 6.07
N THR A 7 2.44 -28.51 5.18
CA THR A 7 3.14 -27.72 4.16
C THR A 7 2.91 -28.39 2.82
N GLY A 8 1.68 -28.29 2.33
CA GLY A 8 1.49 -28.29 0.88
C GLY A 8 2.33 -27.14 0.34
N THR A 9 3.10 -27.40 -0.71
CA THR A 9 3.78 -26.35 -1.47
C THR A 9 2.71 -25.44 -2.03
N TYR A 10 2.37 -24.37 -1.31
CA TYR A 10 1.59 -23.28 -1.85
C TYR A 10 2.45 -22.63 -2.91
N ASP A 11 2.25 -23.06 -4.14
CA ASP A 11 2.71 -22.37 -5.32
C ASP A 11 1.91 -21.06 -5.38
N PHE A 12 2.46 -20.01 -4.78
CA PHE A 12 1.98 -18.64 -4.95
C PHE A 12 2.28 -18.17 -6.37
N ARG A 13 1.90 -18.96 -7.40
CA ARG A 13 1.74 -18.42 -8.74
C ARG A 13 0.87 -17.20 -8.57
N ARG A 14 1.48 -16.04 -8.84
CA ARG A 14 0.78 -14.78 -8.98
C ARG A 14 -0.38 -15.07 -9.93
N HIS A 15 -1.58 -15.25 -9.39
CA HIS A 15 -2.76 -15.13 -10.21
C HIS A 15 -2.63 -13.74 -10.80
N ARG A 16 -2.68 -13.61 -12.12
CA ARG A 16 -2.76 -12.31 -12.76
C ARG A 16 -4.01 -11.64 -12.21
N VAL A 17 -3.86 -10.86 -11.15
CA VAL A 17 -4.95 -10.09 -10.59
C VAL A 17 -5.21 -9.00 -11.61
N ALA A 18 -6.28 -9.23 -12.36
CA ALA A 18 -6.87 -8.39 -13.39
C ALA A 18 -6.18 -8.38 -14.76
N GLU A 19 -6.71 -9.19 -15.68
CA GLU A 19 -6.58 -8.93 -17.11
C GLU A 19 -7.57 -7.82 -17.50
N TYR A 20 -7.06 -6.76 -18.11
CA TYR A 20 -7.80 -5.53 -18.37
C TYR A 20 -8.14 -5.36 -19.86
N PRO A 21 -9.23 -4.63 -20.20
CA PRO A 21 -9.64 -4.42 -21.59
C PRO A 21 -8.58 -3.68 -22.41
N LEU A 22 -8.47 -4.04 -23.69
CA LEU A 22 -7.53 -3.43 -24.66
C LEU A 22 -7.85 -1.95 -24.94
N ALA A 23 -6.79 -1.20 -25.28
CA ALA A 23 -6.77 0.26 -25.45
C ALA A 23 -7.83 0.81 -26.42
N THR A 24 -8.36 2.00 -26.09
CA THR A 24 -9.30 2.76 -26.92
C THR A 24 -8.62 3.95 -27.61
N PRO A 25 -9.19 4.51 -28.70
CA PRO A 25 -8.58 5.64 -29.42
C PRO A 25 -8.34 6.90 -28.57
N ALA A 26 -9.13 7.11 -27.50
CA ALA A 26 -8.95 8.19 -26.54
C ALA A 26 -7.60 8.10 -25.79
N ASP A 27 -7.02 6.91 -25.70
CA ASP A 27 -5.75 6.66 -25.03
C ASP A 27 -4.54 7.18 -25.83
N SER A 28 -4.68 7.38 -27.15
CA SER A 28 -3.59 7.89 -28.01
C SER A 28 -3.25 9.37 -27.77
N LYS A 29 -4.24 10.27 -27.80
CA LYS A 29 -4.04 11.72 -27.58
C LYS A 29 -3.48 12.03 -26.20
N ALA A 30 -3.86 11.20 -25.25
CA ALA A 30 -3.58 11.45 -23.86
C ALA A 30 -2.27 10.76 -23.42
N ARG A 31 -1.86 9.70 -24.15
CA ARG A 31 -0.45 9.27 -24.21
C ARG A 31 0.47 10.41 -24.65
N ASP A 32 0.15 11.11 -25.73
CA ASP A 32 0.97 12.24 -26.20
C ASP A 32 1.07 13.37 -25.15
N ARG A 33 0.03 13.56 -24.34
CA ARG A 33 0.04 14.56 -23.27
C ARG A 33 0.99 14.17 -22.12
N LEU A 34 0.91 12.93 -21.64
CA LEU A 34 1.78 12.45 -20.55
C LEU A 34 3.25 12.43 -20.98
N THR A 35 3.54 12.00 -22.21
CA THR A 35 4.91 12.02 -22.75
C THR A 35 5.47 13.44 -22.79
N LYS A 36 4.69 14.43 -23.24
CA LYS A 36 5.10 15.85 -23.22
C LYS A 36 5.33 16.40 -21.81
N ILE A 37 4.48 16.01 -20.84
CA ILE A 37 4.68 16.40 -19.44
C ILE A 37 5.98 15.80 -18.90
N ALA A 38 6.28 14.54 -19.24
CA ALA A 38 7.50 13.88 -18.84
C ALA A 38 8.75 14.58 -19.42
N GLU A 39 8.75 14.84 -20.73
CA GLU A 39 9.79 15.59 -21.46
C GLU A 39 10.05 16.98 -20.84
N ALA A 40 9.01 17.65 -20.36
CA ALA A 40 9.12 19.00 -19.82
C ALA A 40 9.60 19.07 -18.35
N ASN A 41 9.61 17.95 -17.61
CA ASN A 41 9.79 17.97 -16.16
C ASN A 41 10.83 16.99 -15.62
N TRP A 42 10.95 15.77 -16.15
CA TRP A 42 11.85 14.75 -15.58
C TRP A 42 12.57 13.86 -16.58
N LEU A 43 12.18 13.84 -17.85
CA LEU A 43 12.98 13.21 -18.91
C LEU A 43 14.10 14.18 -19.31
N THR A 44 15.32 13.88 -18.88
CA THR A 44 16.52 14.63 -19.28
C THR A 44 16.77 14.51 -20.78
N SER A 45 16.52 15.58 -21.52
CA SER A 45 17.01 15.74 -22.89
C SER A 45 18.51 16.03 -22.85
N SER A 46 19.34 14.99 -23.03
CA SER A 46 20.79 14.97 -23.36
C SER A 46 21.80 15.87 -22.62
N ASP A 47 21.41 16.85 -21.80
CA ASP A 47 22.29 17.72 -21.02
C ASP A 47 22.17 17.38 -19.53
N ALA A 48 22.86 16.32 -19.15
CA ALA A 48 22.83 15.66 -17.84
C ALA A 48 23.33 16.49 -16.63
N ALA A 49 23.53 17.81 -16.78
CA ALA A 49 24.04 18.67 -15.71
C ALA A 49 23.10 19.83 -15.34
N ALA A 50 22.00 20.06 -16.07
CA ALA A 50 21.14 21.21 -15.87
C ALA A 50 19.72 20.82 -15.49
N ARG A 51 19.44 20.96 -14.18
CA ARG A 51 18.12 21.05 -13.53
C ARG A 51 17.46 19.71 -13.22
N VAL A 52 17.78 19.17 -12.05
CA VAL A 52 16.73 18.58 -11.20
C VAL A 52 15.74 19.73 -10.97
N LYS A 53 14.68 19.75 -11.79
CA LYS A 53 13.64 20.76 -11.68
C LYS A 53 12.95 20.55 -10.33
N GLU A 54 12.79 21.61 -9.56
CA GLU A 54 12.10 21.54 -8.27
C GLU A 54 10.73 20.88 -8.45
N LEU A 55 10.39 20.00 -7.51
CA LEU A 55 9.10 19.31 -7.53
C LEU A 55 7.98 20.34 -7.49
N ASP A 56 7.12 20.31 -8.49
CA ASP A 56 5.84 21.00 -8.47
C ASP A 56 4.77 20.07 -7.82
N PRO A 57 4.33 20.33 -6.58
CA PRO A 57 3.32 19.50 -5.90
C PRO A 57 1.95 19.58 -6.60
N ASP A 58 1.64 20.69 -7.25
CA ASP A 58 0.39 20.86 -8.00
C ASP A 58 0.40 20.01 -9.27
N LEU A 59 1.57 19.83 -9.89
CA LEU A 59 1.72 18.89 -11.00
C LEU A 59 1.49 17.44 -10.56
N VAL A 60 2.06 17.02 -9.42
CA VAL A 60 1.84 15.67 -8.87
C VAL A 60 0.36 15.46 -8.58
N ARG A 61 -0.29 16.42 -7.92
CA ARG A 61 -1.73 16.38 -7.65
C ARG A 61 -2.54 16.26 -8.94
N LYS A 62 -2.21 17.06 -9.94
CA LYS A 62 -2.89 17.04 -11.25
C LYS A 62 -2.72 15.69 -11.95
N ILE A 63 -1.50 15.15 -12.02
CA ILE A 63 -1.25 13.82 -12.61
C ILE A 63 -2.08 12.78 -11.86
N TYR A 64 -2.07 12.82 -10.53
CA TYR A 64 -2.85 11.90 -9.72
C TYR A 64 -4.34 11.97 -10.05
N GLU A 65 -4.95 13.16 -9.96
CA GLU A 65 -6.38 13.35 -10.17
C GLU A 65 -6.86 13.12 -11.60
N THR A 66 -6.03 13.36 -12.62
CA THR A 66 -6.44 13.24 -14.02
C THR A 66 -6.05 11.93 -14.68
N GLU A 67 -4.96 11.30 -14.22
CA GLU A 67 -4.35 10.15 -14.91
C GLU A 67 -4.35 8.87 -14.05
N LEU A 68 -4.30 8.99 -12.72
CA LEU A 68 -4.18 7.86 -11.80
C LEU A 68 -5.45 7.57 -11.00
N LEU A 69 -6.31 8.57 -10.79
CA LEU A 69 -7.58 8.41 -10.10
C LEU A 69 -8.67 7.92 -11.07
N VAL A 70 -9.42 6.91 -10.65
CA VAL A 70 -10.62 6.47 -11.37
C VAL A 70 -11.75 7.47 -11.08
N LYS A 71 -12.08 8.31 -12.06
CA LYS A 71 -13.27 9.18 -12.02
C LYS A 71 -14.47 8.40 -12.58
N GLU A 72 -15.21 7.79 -11.64
CA GLU A 72 -16.52 7.12 -11.81
C GLU A 72 -16.58 5.80 -12.61
N GLY A 73 -17.26 4.82 -12.00
CA GLY A 73 -17.47 3.46 -12.52
C GLY A 73 -16.43 2.44 -12.03
N SER A 74 -16.81 1.16 -11.92
CA SER A 74 -15.94 0.02 -11.56
C SER A 74 -14.80 -0.27 -12.54
N LYS A 75 -14.34 0.73 -13.29
CA LYS A 75 -13.22 0.59 -14.20
C LYS A 75 -11.92 0.82 -13.42
N PRO A 76 -10.94 -0.07 -13.57
CA PRO A 76 -9.62 0.06 -12.95
C PRO A 76 -8.90 1.31 -13.48
N VAL A 77 -7.86 1.75 -12.77
CA VAL A 77 -6.93 2.80 -13.25
C VAL A 77 -6.54 2.45 -14.69
N PRO A 78 -6.63 3.40 -15.66
CA PRO A 78 -6.30 3.09 -17.05
C PRO A 78 -4.82 2.67 -17.14
N LEU A 79 -4.58 1.37 -17.25
CA LEU A 79 -3.26 0.71 -17.17
C LEU A 79 -2.22 1.41 -18.05
N GLN A 80 -2.64 1.80 -19.25
CA GLN A 80 -1.79 2.47 -20.22
C GLN A 80 -1.15 3.76 -19.68
N ARG A 81 -1.83 4.50 -18.78
CA ARG A 81 -1.29 5.73 -18.18
C ARG A 81 -0.19 5.45 -17.17
N VAL A 82 -0.41 4.45 -16.33
CA VAL A 82 0.58 4.00 -15.36
C VAL A 82 1.81 3.45 -16.08
N MET A 83 1.62 2.68 -17.15
CA MET A 83 2.71 2.19 -18.01
C MET A 83 3.53 3.34 -18.61
N ILE A 84 2.90 4.41 -19.11
CA ILE A 84 3.63 5.56 -19.67
C ILE A 84 4.45 6.27 -18.59
N LEU A 85 3.89 6.43 -17.39
CA LEU A 85 4.61 7.02 -16.26
C LEU A 85 5.78 6.13 -15.81
N GLU A 86 5.65 4.80 -15.92
CA GLU A 86 6.72 3.85 -15.62
C GLU A 86 7.86 3.95 -16.65
N VAL A 87 7.52 3.88 -17.94
CA VAL A 87 8.50 3.99 -19.04
C VAL A 87 9.25 5.32 -19.01
N SER A 88 8.57 6.39 -18.58
CA SER A 88 9.19 7.71 -18.42
C SER A 88 9.93 7.90 -17.09
N GLN A 89 10.06 6.86 -16.26
CA GLN A 89 10.77 6.87 -14.97
C GLN A 89 10.24 7.94 -13.99
N TYR A 90 8.90 8.07 -13.93
CA TYR A 90 8.24 9.05 -13.05
C TYR A 90 8.59 8.84 -11.57
N LEU A 91 8.76 7.59 -11.14
CA LEU A 91 9.14 7.28 -9.76
C LEU A 91 10.58 7.72 -9.47
N GLU A 92 11.53 7.27 -10.29
CA GLU A 92 12.96 7.44 -10.06
C GLU A 92 13.43 8.87 -10.28
N ASN A 93 12.88 9.55 -11.28
CA ASN A 93 13.38 10.87 -11.69
C ASN A 93 12.56 12.04 -11.14
N TYR A 94 11.32 11.80 -10.69
CA TYR A 94 10.44 12.89 -10.25
C TYR A 94 9.88 12.70 -8.84
N LEU A 95 9.21 11.57 -8.54
CA LEU A 95 8.56 11.39 -7.24
C LEU A 95 9.57 11.14 -6.11
N TRP A 96 10.45 10.16 -6.29
CA TRP A 96 11.30 9.67 -5.22
C TRP A 96 12.39 10.65 -4.79
N PRO A 97 13.15 11.30 -5.71
CA PRO A 97 14.18 12.26 -5.31
C PRO A 97 13.63 13.41 -4.45
N HIS A 98 12.37 13.78 -4.65
CA HIS A 98 11.72 14.90 -3.99
C HIS A 98 10.78 14.49 -2.85
N PHE A 99 10.73 13.20 -2.50
CA PHE A 99 9.93 12.76 -1.36
C PHE A 99 10.52 13.24 -0.04
N ASP A 100 9.68 13.86 0.79
CA ASP A 100 9.93 14.19 2.18
C ASP A 100 8.74 13.70 3.04
N PRO A 101 8.96 12.81 4.03
CA PRO A 101 7.88 12.26 4.85
C PRO A 101 7.08 13.30 5.64
N LEU A 102 7.65 14.47 5.94
CA LEU A 102 6.98 15.52 6.71
C LEU A 102 6.04 16.37 5.86
N THR A 103 6.38 16.60 4.60
CA THR A 103 5.68 17.54 3.72
C THR A 103 4.91 16.88 2.59
N ALA A 104 5.20 15.61 2.28
CA ALA A 104 4.56 14.89 1.18
C ALA A 104 3.02 14.90 1.31
N THR A 105 2.35 15.22 0.21
CA THR A 105 0.88 15.18 0.15
C THR A 105 0.38 13.76 -0.01
N PHE A 106 -0.93 13.57 0.13
CA PHE A 106 -1.56 12.27 -0.13
C PHE A 106 -1.29 11.79 -1.56
N GLU A 107 -1.43 12.67 -2.55
CA GLU A 107 -1.30 12.33 -3.97
C GLU A 107 0.12 11.90 -4.30
N HIS A 108 1.12 12.47 -3.63
CA HIS A 108 2.52 12.04 -3.76
C HIS A 108 2.72 10.63 -3.23
N VAL A 109 2.26 10.34 -2.01
CA VAL A 109 2.36 9.00 -1.41
C VAL A 109 1.63 7.96 -2.25
N MET A 110 0.41 8.28 -2.68
CA MET A 110 -0.42 7.38 -3.47
C MET A 110 0.15 7.16 -4.88
N SER A 111 0.74 8.18 -5.50
CA SER A 111 1.43 8.03 -6.78
C SER A 111 2.63 7.07 -6.65
N ILE A 112 3.42 7.17 -5.57
CA ILE A 112 4.53 6.24 -5.31
C ILE A 112 4.01 4.80 -5.15
N ILE A 113 2.93 4.60 -4.39
CA ILE A 113 2.27 3.28 -4.22
C ILE A 113 1.91 2.68 -5.59
N ILE A 114 1.24 3.47 -6.45
CA ILE A 114 0.80 3.02 -7.77
C ILE A 114 2.01 2.66 -8.67
N MET A 115 3.07 3.48 -8.66
CA MET A 115 4.27 3.20 -9.44
C MET A 115 4.99 1.93 -8.96
N VAL A 116 5.04 1.69 -7.65
CA VAL A 116 5.61 0.46 -7.10
C VAL A 116 4.79 -0.76 -7.52
N ASN A 117 3.46 -0.68 -7.42
CA ASN A 117 2.57 -1.75 -7.88
C ASN A 117 2.77 -2.08 -9.36
N GLU A 118 2.95 -1.05 -10.20
CA GLU A 118 3.20 -1.23 -11.62
C GLU A 118 4.52 -1.95 -11.88
N LYS A 119 5.59 -1.59 -11.15
CA LYS A 119 6.87 -2.32 -11.27
C LYS A 119 6.72 -3.79 -10.90
N PHE A 120 5.95 -4.11 -9.86
CA PHE A 120 5.63 -5.50 -9.53
C PHE A 120 4.82 -6.21 -10.62
N ARG A 121 3.88 -5.51 -11.26
CA ARG A 121 3.05 -6.03 -12.35
C ARG A 121 3.89 -6.38 -13.58
N GLU A 122 4.84 -5.52 -13.94
CA GLU A 122 5.79 -5.72 -15.05
C GLU A 122 7.00 -6.61 -14.66
N ASN A 123 7.03 -7.11 -13.42
CA ASN A 123 8.09 -7.97 -12.90
C ASN A 123 9.49 -7.31 -12.95
N VAL A 124 9.53 -5.99 -12.72
CA VAL A 124 10.74 -5.18 -12.63
C VAL A 124 11.12 -4.99 -11.15
N ALA A 125 12.41 -4.75 -10.88
CA ALA A 125 12.91 -4.53 -9.53
C ALA A 125 12.32 -3.27 -8.90
N ALA A 126 11.28 -3.44 -8.07
CA ALA A 126 10.52 -2.32 -7.52
C ALA A 126 11.23 -1.59 -6.39
N TRP A 127 12.06 -2.28 -5.60
CA TRP A 127 12.64 -1.72 -4.37
C TRP A 127 13.99 -1.03 -4.56
N THR A 128 14.69 -1.29 -5.67
CA THR A 128 16.10 -0.90 -5.88
C THR A 128 16.32 0.61 -5.69
N CYS A 129 15.42 1.46 -6.20
CA CYS A 129 15.55 2.92 -6.10
C CYS A 129 15.47 3.46 -4.65
N PHE A 130 14.87 2.71 -3.72
CA PHE A 130 14.72 3.15 -2.33
C PHE A 130 15.95 2.87 -1.46
N HIS A 131 16.89 2.05 -1.93
CA HIS A 131 18.09 1.68 -1.17
C HIS A 131 19.05 2.85 -0.92
N GLU A 132 19.02 3.87 -1.78
CA GLU A 132 19.86 5.07 -1.65
C GLU A 132 19.40 6.00 -0.53
N ARG A 133 18.09 6.01 -0.21
CA ARG A 133 17.46 6.92 0.77
C ARG A 133 16.67 6.14 1.82
N LYS A 134 17.33 5.22 2.54
CA LYS A 134 16.69 4.30 3.51
C LYS A 134 15.85 5.00 4.60
N ASP A 135 16.30 6.14 5.13
CA ASP A 135 15.55 6.87 6.16
C ASP A 135 14.28 7.53 5.61
N ALA A 136 14.36 8.08 4.39
CA ALA A 136 13.18 8.58 3.69
C ALA A 136 12.20 7.44 3.39
N PHE A 137 12.71 6.23 3.06
CA PHE A 137 11.86 5.07 2.78
C PHE A 137 11.13 4.58 4.03
N LYS A 138 11.81 4.58 5.18
CA LYS A 138 11.15 4.33 6.45
C LYS A 138 10.03 5.34 6.70
N GLY A 139 10.30 6.63 6.48
CA GLY A 139 9.29 7.69 6.59
C GLY A 139 8.12 7.51 5.61
N PHE A 140 8.39 7.07 4.38
CA PHE A 140 7.38 6.72 3.40
C PHE A 140 6.47 5.59 3.90
N LEU A 141 7.03 4.48 4.37
CA LEU A 141 6.22 3.38 4.90
C LEU A 141 5.37 3.80 6.12
N GLU A 142 5.89 4.65 7.01
CA GLU A 142 5.06 5.21 8.09
C GLU A 142 3.90 6.07 7.55
N ARG A 143 4.13 6.87 6.50
CA ARG A 143 3.08 7.62 5.81
C ARG A 143 2.06 6.71 5.13
N VAL A 144 2.50 5.58 4.54
CA VAL A 144 1.61 4.57 3.96
C VAL A 144 0.73 3.94 5.05
N LEU A 145 1.30 3.57 6.20
CA LEU A 145 0.52 2.97 7.29
C LEU A 145 -0.55 3.90 7.85
N ARG A 146 -0.29 5.21 7.82
CA ARG A 146 -1.23 6.26 8.25
C ARG A 146 -2.04 6.85 7.10
N LEU A 147 -1.98 6.28 5.90
CA LEU A 147 -2.59 6.87 4.71
C LEU A 147 -4.12 6.99 4.82
N LYS A 148 -4.73 6.10 5.60
CA LYS A 148 -6.17 6.07 5.90
C LYS A 148 -6.58 6.97 7.08
N GLU A 149 -5.62 7.55 7.81
CA GLU A 149 -5.95 8.41 8.96
C GLU A 149 -6.46 9.77 8.45
N GLY A 150 -7.68 10.14 8.87
CA GLY A 150 -8.25 11.46 8.58
C GLY A 150 -8.85 11.62 7.17
N ARG A 151 -8.96 10.54 6.39
CA ARG A 151 -9.71 10.54 5.12
C ARG A 151 -10.28 9.16 4.79
N GLU A 152 -11.43 9.15 4.14
CA GLU A 152 -11.92 7.96 3.47
C GLU A 152 -11.20 7.77 2.12
N LEU A 153 -10.90 6.52 1.80
CA LEU A 153 -10.34 6.13 0.51
C LEU A 153 -11.45 5.59 -0.39
N SER A 154 -11.41 5.92 -1.68
CA SER A 154 -12.22 5.26 -2.69
C SER A 154 -11.87 3.77 -2.79
N ILE A 155 -12.77 2.95 -3.37
CA ILE A 155 -12.48 1.52 -3.60
C ILE A 155 -11.21 1.32 -4.43
N ALA A 156 -10.99 2.14 -5.46
CA ALA A 156 -9.78 2.07 -6.27
C ALA A 156 -8.50 2.38 -5.47
N GLU A 157 -8.55 3.37 -4.56
CA GLU A 157 -7.44 3.69 -3.66
C GLU A 157 -7.21 2.57 -2.64
N LYS A 158 -8.28 2.01 -2.04
CA LYS A 158 -8.21 0.86 -1.13
C LYS A 158 -7.58 -0.36 -1.82
N THR A 159 -7.96 -0.65 -3.07
CA THR A 159 -7.36 -1.75 -3.86
C THR A 159 -5.87 -1.53 -4.12
N ASN A 160 -5.47 -0.34 -4.58
CA ASN A 160 -4.05 -0.03 -4.83
C ASN A 160 -3.22 -0.09 -3.55
N TYR A 161 -3.75 0.41 -2.44
CA TYR A 161 -3.15 0.28 -1.13
C TYR A 161 -2.95 -1.20 -0.74
N LEU A 162 -3.98 -2.02 -0.91
CA LEU A 162 -3.92 -3.44 -0.55
C LEU A 162 -2.90 -4.21 -1.41
N VAL A 163 -2.86 -3.95 -2.72
CA VAL A 163 -1.86 -4.54 -3.63
C VAL A 163 -0.44 -4.15 -3.21
N PHE A 164 -0.23 -2.90 -2.82
CA PHE A 164 1.07 -2.44 -2.30
C PHE A 164 1.44 -3.17 -1.01
N MET A 165 0.50 -3.32 -0.07
CA MET A 165 0.77 -4.06 1.16
C MET A 165 1.07 -5.53 0.88
N ILE A 166 0.37 -6.18 -0.05
CA ILE A 166 0.66 -7.56 -0.48
C ILE A 166 2.10 -7.65 -1.02
N ASN A 167 2.48 -6.76 -1.95
CA ASN A 167 3.82 -6.70 -2.50
C ASN A 167 4.88 -6.50 -1.41
N ALA A 168 4.61 -5.63 -0.44
CA ALA A 168 5.51 -5.36 0.68
C ALA A 168 5.68 -6.59 1.61
N PHE A 169 4.58 -7.31 1.93
CA PHE A 169 4.66 -8.56 2.71
C PHE A 169 5.29 -9.71 1.93
N GLN A 170 5.26 -9.68 0.60
CA GLN A 170 5.93 -10.65 -0.26
C GLN A 170 7.42 -10.34 -0.49
N SER A 171 7.94 -9.22 0.03
CA SER A 171 9.32 -8.79 -0.13
C SER A 171 10.06 -8.63 1.20
N LEU A 172 9.80 -9.52 2.16
CA LEU A 172 10.43 -9.49 3.48
C LEU A 172 11.91 -9.91 3.45
N GLU A 173 12.40 -10.43 2.33
CA GLU A 173 13.82 -10.65 2.05
C GLU A 173 14.57 -9.34 1.77
N ASP A 174 13.87 -8.28 1.36
CA ASP A 174 14.47 -6.96 1.19
C ASP A 174 14.61 -6.26 2.56
N GLU A 175 15.83 -5.85 2.87
CA GLU A 175 16.17 -5.22 4.14
C GLU A 175 15.41 -3.91 4.38
N VAL A 176 15.19 -3.09 3.34
CA VAL A 176 14.53 -1.78 3.53
C VAL A 176 13.05 -1.95 3.84
N VAL A 177 12.42 -3.00 3.29
CA VAL A 177 11.00 -3.32 3.48
C VAL A 177 10.77 -4.02 4.83
N SER A 178 11.53 -5.10 5.09
CA SER A 178 11.32 -5.98 6.25
C SER A 178 11.41 -5.24 7.59
N ARG A 179 12.31 -4.25 7.71
CA ARG A 179 12.51 -3.44 8.93
C ARG A 179 11.22 -2.80 9.43
N THR A 180 10.35 -2.36 8.53
CA THR A 180 9.09 -1.70 8.90
C THR A 180 7.91 -2.65 8.78
N ILE A 181 7.83 -3.47 7.72
CA ILE A 181 6.64 -4.29 7.46
C ILE A 181 6.51 -5.47 8.43
N LEU A 182 7.62 -6.10 8.81
CA LEU A 182 7.58 -7.30 9.66
C LEU A 182 6.96 -7.03 11.05
N ARG A 183 7.02 -5.77 11.53
CA ARG A 183 6.44 -5.39 12.83
C ARG A 183 4.91 -5.53 12.87
N LEU A 184 4.25 -5.42 11.71
CA LEU A 184 2.80 -5.53 11.55
C LEU A 184 2.31 -6.97 11.75
N ALA A 185 3.18 -7.95 11.50
CA ALA A 185 2.94 -9.37 11.75
C ALA A 185 3.60 -9.84 13.06
N SER A 186 3.86 -8.93 13.99
CA SER A 186 4.44 -9.28 15.28
C SER A 186 3.40 -9.90 16.22
N LEU A 187 3.89 -10.49 17.31
CA LEU A 187 3.04 -11.03 18.37
C LEU A 187 2.13 -9.96 18.99
N LYS A 188 2.40 -8.65 18.82
CA LYS A 188 1.50 -7.57 19.26
C LYS A 188 0.12 -7.67 18.63
N SER A 189 0.02 -8.13 17.38
CA SER A 189 -1.27 -8.28 16.68
C SER A 189 -2.29 -9.11 17.45
N TRP A 190 -1.84 -10.00 18.35
CA TRP A 190 -2.70 -10.82 19.20
C TRP A 190 -3.52 -10.03 20.22
N HIS A 191 -3.22 -8.75 20.47
CA HIS A 191 -4.10 -7.86 21.23
C HIS A 191 -5.47 -7.69 20.56
N SER A 192 -5.60 -7.95 19.26
CA SER A 192 -6.88 -7.93 18.55
C SER A 192 -7.70 -9.21 18.71
N LEU A 193 -7.13 -10.29 19.26
CA LEU A 193 -7.85 -11.54 19.48
C LEU A 193 -8.85 -11.38 20.63
N SER A 194 -9.98 -12.10 20.53
CA SER A 194 -10.86 -12.28 21.67
C SER A 194 -10.10 -12.96 22.81
N TYR A 195 -10.42 -12.57 24.04
CA TYR A 195 -9.70 -13.05 25.23
C TYR A 195 -9.65 -14.59 25.30
N GLY A 196 -10.78 -15.27 25.01
CA GLY A 196 -10.84 -16.72 24.98
C GLY A 196 -9.94 -17.35 23.91
N ARG A 197 -9.89 -16.77 22.69
CA ARG A 197 -9.00 -17.26 21.63
C ARG A 197 -7.53 -17.05 22.00
N PHE A 198 -7.21 -15.88 22.54
CA PHE A 198 -5.86 -15.56 23.01
C PHE A 198 -5.37 -16.55 24.08
N GLN A 199 -6.21 -16.86 25.08
CA GLN A 199 -5.87 -17.85 26.10
C GLN A 199 -5.65 -19.24 25.51
N MET A 200 -6.52 -19.67 24.58
CA MET A 200 -6.38 -20.96 23.91
C MET A 200 -5.04 -21.08 23.18
N GLU A 201 -4.65 -20.04 22.42
CA GLU A 201 -3.37 -20.03 21.70
C GLU A 201 -2.16 -20.10 22.64
N LEU A 202 -2.22 -19.42 23.79
CA LEU A 202 -1.16 -19.50 24.81
C LEU A 202 -1.06 -20.88 25.48
N CYS A 203 -2.20 -21.55 25.71
CA CYS A 203 -2.23 -22.91 26.23
C CYS A 203 -1.63 -23.91 25.24
N LEU A 204 -1.94 -23.77 23.94
CA LEU A 204 -1.38 -24.60 22.87
C LEU A 204 0.12 -24.34 22.67
N ASN A 205 0.59 -23.13 22.96
CA ASN A 205 1.98 -22.72 22.76
C ASN A 205 2.60 -22.11 24.03
N PRO A 206 2.88 -22.89 25.09
CA PRO A 206 3.34 -22.35 26.38
C PRO A 206 4.64 -21.54 26.31
N GLY A 207 5.49 -21.81 25.31
CA GLY A 207 6.71 -21.04 25.05
C GLY A 207 6.47 -19.58 24.69
N LEU A 208 5.28 -19.25 24.16
CA LEU A 208 4.89 -17.88 23.82
C LEU A 208 4.52 -17.06 25.06
N ILE A 209 4.08 -17.68 26.15
CA ILE A 209 3.71 -16.98 27.39
C ILE A 209 4.88 -16.13 27.90
N LYS A 210 6.09 -16.69 27.92
CA LYS A 210 7.30 -15.96 28.33
C LYS A 210 7.67 -14.84 27.36
N LYS A 211 7.38 -14.99 26.06
CA LYS A 211 7.63 -13.95 25.05
C LYS A 211 6.61 -12.81 25.18
N TRP A 212 5.33 -13.14 25.34
CA TRP A 212 4.23 -12.21 25.59
C TRP A 212 4.47 -11.36 26.84
N LYS A 213 4.73 -11.98 27.99
CA LYS A 213 5.02 -11.27 29.25
C LYS A 213 6.22 -10.33 29.13
N ARG A 214 7.27 -10.75 28.41
CA ARG A 214 8.45 -9.90 28.17
C ARG A 214 8.16 -8.72 27.25
N MET A 215 7.30 -8.92 26.26
CA MET A 215 6.89 -7.85 25.35
C MET A 215 6.12 -6.76 26.10
N ILE A 216 5.07 -7.13 26.86
CA ILE A 216 4.27 -6.17 27.64
C ILE A 216 5.16 -5.40 28.62
N LYS A 217 6.10 -6.07 29.30
CA LYS A 217 7.01 -5.42 30.25
C LYS A 217 7.99 -4.43 29.60
N LYS A 218 8.30 -4.59 28.30
CA LYS A 218 9.25 -3.75 27.57
C LYS A 218 8.61 -2.51 26.96
N GLU A 219 7.28 -2.38 26.99
CA GLU A 219 6.65 -1.19 26.45
C GLU A 219 7.02 0.04 27.30
N PRO A 220 7.57 1.10 26.69
CA PRO A 220 8.03 2.24 27.44
C PRO A 220 6.83 2.95 28.04
N VAL A 221 6.81 3.10 29.36
CA VAL A 221 6.09 4.18 30.03
C VAL A 221 6.75 5.48 29.57
N LYS A 222 6.41 5.99 28.38
CA LYS A 222 6.92 7.28 27.92
C LYS A 222 6.31 8.35 28.82
N GLY A 223 7.19 9.12 29.48
CA GLY A 223 6.85 10.08 30.51
C GLY A 223 5.80 11.10 30.05
N GLY A 224 4.87 11.41 30.95
CA GLY A 224 3.83 12.41 30.75
C GLY A 224 2.39 11.89 30.83
N GLY A 225 2.06 10.99 31.75
CA GLY A 225 0.68 10.74 32.22
C GLY A 225 -0.35 10.19 31.23
N SER A 226 -0.08 10.13 29.92
CA SER A 226 -0.92 9.47 28.93
C SER A 226 -0.44 8.04 28.73
N HIS A 227 -1.16 7.10 29.31
CA HIS A 227 -1.02 5.69 28.97
C HIS A 227 -1.58 5.52 27.55
N LEU A 228 -0.73 5.59 26.52
CA LEU A 228 -1.11 5.13 25.18
C LEU A 228 -1.51 3.66 25.33
N ASP A 229 -2.80 3.36 25.11
CA ASP A 229 -3.29 2.01 25.18
C ASP A 229 -2.56 1.17 24.10
N PRO A 230 -1.78 0.13 24.50
CA PRO A 230 -1.08 -0.72 23.56
C PRO A 230 -1.99 -1.32 22.48
N SER A 231 -3.28 -1.50 22.80
CA SER A 231 -4.30 -2.00 21.89
C SER A 231 -4.55 -1.07 20.69
N THR A 232 -4.20 0.21 20.79
CA THR A 232 -4.43 1.22 19.73
C THR A 232 -3.22 1.41 18.80
N THR A 233 -2.13 0.67 19.03
CA THR A 233 -0.94 0.77 18.18
C THR A 233 -1.21 0.24 16.77
N VAL A 234 -0.51 0.79 15.77
CA VAL A 234 -0.63 0.39 14.36
C VAL A 234 -0.39 -1.12 14.21
N GLU A 235 0.56 -1.68 14.95
CA GLU A 235 0.86 -3.12 14.95
C GLU A 235 -0.30 -4.00 15.39
N VAL A 236 -1.18 -3.51 16.26
CA VAL A 236 -2.36 -4.24 16.72
C VAL A 236 -3.52 -4.05 15.75
N MET A 237 -3.75 -2.80 15.33
CA MET A 237 -4.93 -2.44 14.55
C MET A 237 -4.80 -2.78 13.07
N PHE A 238 -3.60 -2.86 12.51
CA PHE A 238 -3.40 -2.98 11.06
C PHE A 238 -4.18 -4.15 10.42
N VAL A 239 -3.94 -5.39 10.84
CA VAL A 239 -4.61 -6.56 10.26
C VAL A 239 -6.10 -6.57 10.61
N ARG A 240 -6.43 -6.17 11.85
CA ARG A 240 -7.82 -6.10 12.33
C ARG A 240 -8.65 -5.16 11.45
N ASN A 241 -8.18 -3.94 11.26
CA ASN A 241 -8.87 -2.91 10.49
C ASN A 241 -9.00 -3.31 9.01
N LEU A 242 -8.04 -4.05 8.45
CA LEU A 242 -8.17 -4.59 7.09
C LEU A 242 -9.28 -5.64 6.98
N ILE A 243 -9.42 -6.50 8.00
CA ILE A 243 -10.49 -7.50 8.03
C ILE A 243 -11.85 -6.83 8.25
N GLU A 244 -11.94 -5.90 9.20
CA GLU A 244 -13.17 -5.14 9.47
C GLU A 244 -13.61 -4.36 8.22
N GLU A 245 -12.71 -3.61 7.59
CA GLU A 245 -13.01 -2.89 6.33
C GLU A 245 -13.45 -3.85 5.21
N PHE A 246 -12.83 -5.03 5.10
CA PHE A 246 -13.25 -6.03 4.12
C PHE A 246 -14.68 -6.54 4.38
N LEU A 247 -15.01 -6.84 5.63
CA LEU A 247 -16.34 -7.31 6.02
C LEU A 247 -17.40 -6.22 5.81
N GLU A 248 -17.10 -4.97 6.19
CA GLU A 248 -17.99 -3.83 5.95
C GLU A 248 -18.28 -3.62 4.46
N ILE A 249 -17.25 -3.70 3.61
CA ILE A 249 -17.43 -3.61 2.16
C ILE A 249 -18.27 -4.79 1.64
N LEU A 250 -18.02 -6.01 2.11
CA LEU A 250 -18.76 -7.20 1.69
C LEU A 250 -20.25 -7.09 2.04
N ASP A 251 -20.55 -6.70 3.28
CA ASP A 251 -21.93 -6.54 3.77
C ASP A 251 -22.67 -5.44 3.00
N SER A 252 -21.99 -4.33 2.67
CA SER A 252 -22.60 -3.25 1.86
C SER A 252 -23.00 -3.70 0.45
N GLN A 253 -22.25 -4.64 -0.14
CA GLN A 253 -22.54 -5.19 -1.47
C GLN A 253 -23.66 -6.22 -1.43
N SER A 254 -23.78 -7.02 -0.36
CA SER A 254 -24.91 -7.94 -0.22
C SER A 254 -26.23 -7.20 -0.06
N ILE A 255 -26.25 -6.13 0.73
CA ILE A 255 -27.46 -5.32 0.96
C ILE A 255 -27.91 -4.60 -0.32
N ALA A 256 -26.97 -4.01 -1.07
CA ALA A 256 -27.29 -3.35 -2.34
C ALA A 256 -27.91 -4.30 -3.39
N ASN A 257 -27.51 -5.58 -3.39
CA ASN A 257 -28.09 -6.58 -4.29
C ASN A 257 -29.48 -7.05 -3.86
N GLU A 258 -29.78 -7.07 -2.56
CA GLU A 258 -31.12 -7.40 -2.04
C GLU A 258 -32.13 -6.27 -2.35
N GLU A 259 -31.75 -5.01 -2.17
CA GLU A 259 -32.63 -3.86 -2.50
C GLU A 259 -32.94 -3.77 -3.99
N VAL A 260 -31.96 -4.08 -4.86
CA VAL A 260 -32.17 -4.11 -6.32
C VAL A 260 -33.08 -5.28 -6.71
N PHE A 261 -32.99 -6.42 -6.03
CA PHE A 261 -33.87 -7.56 -6.26
C PHE A 261 -35.32 -7.27 -5.82
N GLU A 262 -35.51 -6.59 -4.68
CA GLU A 262 -36.83 -6.15 -4.21
C GLU A 262 -37.42 -5.05 -5.11
N ALA A 263 -36.60 -4.12 -5.62
CA ALA A 263 -37.05 -3.04 -6.51
C ALA A 263 -37.36 -3.50 -7.95
N SER A 264 -36.82 -4.64 -8.39
CA SER A 264 -37.09 -5.24 -9.71
C SER A 264 -38.16 -6.34 -9.69
N GLY A 265 -38.66 -6.68 -8.49
CA GLY A 265 -39.81 -7.55 -8.28
C GLY A 265 -41.09 -6.76 -7.99
N GLY A 266 -41.67 -6.16 -9.03
CA GLY A 266 -43.00 -5.53 -9.04
C GLY A 266 -43.62 -5.56 -10.42
#